data_AF-A0A2H6IFV0-F1
#
_entry.id   AF-A0A2H6IFV0-F1
#
_cell.length_a   1.000
_cell.length_b   1.000
_cell.length_c   1.000
_cell.angle_alpha   90.00
_cell.angle_beta   90.00
_cell.angle_gamma   90.00
#
_symmetry.space_group_name_H-M   'P 1'
#
loop_
_entity.id
_entity.type
_entity.pdbx_description
1 polymer ?
#
loop_
_entity_poly.entity_id
_entity_poly.type
_entity_poly.pdbx_seq_one_letter_code
_entity_poly.pdbx_strand_id
1 'polypeptide(L)'
;MIYRKRRSLLGWLVKPLLIVIAVFLLFSIVWLRSNVTAFEYELGQLQKQKATLIKERRELIAKRAQIASMEKIQYIAGKSMGLVYPDRKRVFFVKSDRGPTPYTAGLRER
;
A
#
# COMPACT_ATOMS: atom_id res chain seq x y z
N MET A 1 68.71 -7.04 10.13
CA MET A 1 68.54 -8.48 9.84
C MET A 1 67.54 -9.04 10.86
N ILE A 2 66.25 -8.99 10.56
CA ILE A 2 65.18 -9.48 11.46
C ILE A 2 64.26 -10.36 10.61
N TYR A 3 63.46 -11.20 11.27
CA TYR A 3 62.43 -12.10 10.73
C TYR A 3 62.86 -13.54 10.44
N ARG A 4 62.90 -14.40 11.48
CA ARG A 4 62.42 -15.80 11.29
C ARG A 4 62.24 -16.60 12.59
N LYS A 5 61.18 -16.34 13.36
CA LYS A 5 60.73 -17.31 14.40
C LYS A 5 59.22 -17.25 14.69
N ARG A 6 58.37 -17.12 13.66
CA ARG A 6 56.90 -17.14 13.81
C ARG A 6 56.16 -18.22 12.99
N ARG A 7 56.86 -18.99 12.15
CA ARG A 7 56.22 -20.01 11.29
C ARG A 7 55.71 -21.25 12.02
N SER A 8 56.30 -21.62 13.18
CA SER A 8 55.90 -22.82 13.92
C SER A 8 54.53 -22.65 14.63
N LEU A 9 54.31 -21.51 15.30
CA LEU A 9 53.03 -21.22 15.97
C LEU A 9 51.90 -20.99 14.97
N LEU A 10 52.16 -20.26 13.87
CA LEU A 10 51.17 -20.11 12.79
C LEU A 10 50.81 -21.45 12.15
N GLY A 11 51.79 -22.30 11.84
CA GLY A 11 51.52 -23.61 11.24
C GLY A 11 50.71 -24.54 12.15
N TRP A 12 50.89 -24.43 13.47
CA TRP A 12 50.12 -25.21 14.44
C TRP A 12 48.68 -24.72 14.59
N LEU A 13 48.42 -23.41 14.47
CA LEU A 13 47.05 -22.85 14.47
C LEU A 13 46.31 -23.03 13.13
N VAL A 14 47.02 -22.95 12.01
CA VAL A 14 46.39 -22.99 10.67
C VAL A 14 45.87 -24.39 10.34
N LYS A 15 46.54 -25.45 10.81
CA LYS A 15 46.11 -26.84 10.60
C LYS A 15 44.70 -27.15 11.17
N PRO A 16 44.40 -26.91 12.46
CA PRO A 16 43.05 -27.13 12.99
C PRO A 16 42.03 -26.16 12.37
N LEU A 17 42.42 -24.91 12.08
CA LEU A 17 41.54 -23.95 11.41
C LEU A 17 41.07 -24.45 10.03
N LEU A 18 41.97 -25.07 9.26
CA LEU A 18 41.65 -25.62 7.94
C LEU A 18 40.64 -26.79 8.05
N ILE A 19 40.79 -27.63 9.08
CA ILE A 19 39.85 -28.72 9.37
C ILE A 19 38.48 -28.17 9.78
N VAL A 20 38.44 -27.15 10.65
CA VAL A 20 37.20 -26.50 11.07
C VAL A 20 36.49 -25.86 9.88
N ILE A 21 37.23 -25.19 8.99
CA ILE A 21 36.67 -24.61 7.77
C ILE A 21 36.10 -25.68 6.85
N ALA A 22 36.77 -26.83 6.70
CA ALA A 22 36.26 -27.94 5.89
C ALA A 22 34.94 -28.50 6.45
N VAL A 23 34.84 -28.69 7.77
CA VAL A 23 33.60 -29.13 8.43
C VAL A 23 32.51 -28.07 8.31
N PHE A 24 32.85 -26.80 8.49
CA PHE A 24 31.91 -25.69 8.35
C PHE A 24 31.35 -25.59 6.92
N LEU A 25 32.18 -25.79 5.89
CA LEU A 25 31.74 -25.83 4.50
C LEU A 25 30.75 -26.96 4.23
N LEU A 26 31.06 -28.17 4.70
CA LEU A 26 30.14 -29.32 4.58
C LEU A 26 28.80 -29.04 5.26
N PHE A 27 28.85 -28.52 6.48
CA PHE A 27 27.64 -28.16 7.23
C PHE A 27 26.87 -27.02 6.56
N SER A 28 27.57 -26.02 6.04
CA SER A 28 26.98 -24.87 5.34
C SER A 28 26.23 -25.29 4.08
N ILE A 29 26.73 -26.26 3.31
CA ILE A 29 26.02 -26.78 2.13
C ILE A 29 24.67 -27.40 2.52
N VAL A 30 24.65 -28.21 3.58
CA VAL A 30 23.42 -28.83 4.09
C VAL A 30 22.47 -27.78 4.66
N TRP A 31 23.00 -26.82 5.42
CA TRP A 31 22.25 -25.73 6.03
C TRP A 31 21.66 -24.78 4.98
N LEU A 32 22.41 -24.49 3.92
CA LEU A 32 21.97 -23.66 2.81
C LEU A 32 20.82 -24.34 2.08
N ARG A 33 20.89 -25.65 1.83
CA ARG A 33 19.77 -26.39 1.23
C ARG A 33 18.51 -26.28 2.09
N SER A 34 18.62 -26.45 3.41
CA SER A 34 17.47 -26.32 4.32
C SER A 34 16.90 -24.90 4.34
N ASN A 35 17.75 -23.86 4.33
CA ASN A 35 17.29 -22.48 4.29
C ASN A 35 16.68 -22.12 2.95
N VAL A 36 17.26 -22.55 1.83
CA VAL A 36 16.72 -22.29 0.49
C VAL A 36 15.31 -22.86 0.38
N THR A 37 15.06 -24.08 0.87
CA THR A 37 13.70 -24.63 0.89
C THR A 37 12.77 -23.82 1.80
N ALA A 38 13.21 -23.40 2.99
CA ALA A 38 12.39 -22.55 3.86
C ALA A 38 12.06 -21.18 3.20
N PHE A 39 13.05 -20.54 2.57
CA PHE A 39 12.91 -19.29 1.84
C PHE A 39 11.98 -19.44 0.63
N GLU A 40 12.06 -20.55 -0.12
CA GLU A 40 11.15 -20.83 -1.23
C GLU A 40 9.69 -20.92 -0.76
N TYR A 41 9.43 -21.55 0.38
CA TYR A 41 8.09 -21.62 0.96
C TYR A 41 7.59 -20.25 1.43
N GLU A 42 8.42 -19.47 2.12
CA GLU A 42 8.06 -18.12 2.54
C GLU A 42 7.79 -17.20 1.35
N LEU A 43 8.64 -17.26 0.31
CA LEU A 43 8.44 -16.53 -0.94
C LEU A 43 7.15 -16.96 -1.65
N GLY A 44 6.85 -18.25 -1.68
CA GLY A 44 5.62 -18.78 -2.26
C GLY A 44 4.37 -18.28 -1.54
N GLN A 45 4.38 -18.23 -0.21
CA GLN A 45 3.29 -17.65 0.59
C GLN A 45 3.13 -16.16 0.33
N LEU A 46 4.25 -15.42 0.28
CA LEU A 46 4.24 -13.98 0.04
C LEU A 46 3.75 -13.64 -1.37
N GLN A 47 4.11 -14.44 -2.38
CA GLN A 47 3.60 -14.30 -3.75
C GLN A 47 2.09 -14.57 -3.83
N LYS A 48 1.58 -15.58 -3.10
CA LYS A 48 0.13 -15.85 -3.04
C LYS A 48 -0.62 -14.68 -2.43
N GLN A 49 -0.13 -14.12 -1.32
CA GLN A 49 -0.74 -12.94 -0.68
C GLN A 49 -0.71 -11.71 -1.61
N LYS A 50 0.38 -11.51 -2.34
CA LYS A 50 0.44 -10.44 -3.34
C LYS A 50 -0.61 -10.63 -4.44
N ALA A 51 -0.78 -11.86 -4.93
CA ALA A 51 -1.75 -12.17 -5.98
C ALA A 51 -3.20 -11.95 -5.50
N THR A 52 -3.54 -12.35 -4.27
CA THR A 52 -4.87 -12.10 -3.70
C THR A 52 -5.15 -10.62 -3.54
N LEU A 53 -4.21 -9.85 -2.99
CA LEU A 53 -4.35 -8.40 -2.84
C LEU A 53 -4.51 -7.67 -4.18
N ILE A 54 -3.80 -8.10 -5.23
CA ILE A 54 -3.95 -7.54 -6.58
C ILE A 54 -5.36 -7.83 -7.13
N LYS A 55 -5.87 -9.04 -6.90
CA LYS A 55 -7.22 -9.42 -7.34
C LYS A 55 -8.28 -8.58 -6.63
N GLU A 56 -8.19 -8.45 -5.31
CA GLU A 56 -9.09 -7.61 -4.51
C GLU A 56 -9.05 -6.15 -4.95
N ARG A 57 -7.86 -5.60 -5.19
CA ARG A 57 -7.71 -4.23 -5.70
C ARG A 57 -8.44 -4.04 -7.03
N ARG A 58 -8.30 -4.99 -7.97
CA ARG A 58 -8.99 -4.92 -9.26
C ARG A 58 -10.51 -4.99 -9.10
N GLU A 59 -10.99 -5.86 -8.22
CA GLU A 59 -12.42 -5.97 -7.93
C GLU A 59 -12.98 -4.69 -7.31
N LEU A 60 -12.28 -4.10 -6.35
CA LEU A 60 -12.67 -2.83 -5.73
C LEU A 60 -12.68 -1.67 -6.74
N ILE A 61 -11.72 -1.62 -7.66
CA ILE A 61 -11.71 -0.63 -8.75
C ILE A 61 -12.92 -0.82 -9.67
N ALA A 62 -13.23 -2.06 -10.04
CA ALA A 62 -14.40 -2.36 -10.87
C ALA A 62 -15.71 -1.98 -10.16
N LYS A 63 -15.86 -2.32 -8.87
CA LYS A 63 -17.01 -1.91 -8.05
C LYS A 63 -17.11 -0.38 -7.94
N ARG A 64 -15.98 0.30 -7.73
CA ARG A 64 -15.95 1.77 -7.70
C ARG A 64 -16.38 2.36 -9.04
N ALA A 65 -15.88 1.84 -10.16
CA ALA A 65 -16.28 2.29 -11.49
C ALA A 65 -17.77 2.04 -11.75
N GLN A 66 -18.31 0.92 -11.27
CA GLN A 66 -19.74 0.60 -11.38
C GLN A 66 -20.62 1.53 -10.53
N ILE A 67 -20.16 1.94 -9.35
CA ILE A 67 -20.89 2.89 -8.50
C ILE A 67 -20.76 4.32 -9.04
N ALA A 68 -19.57 4.69 -9.50
CA ALA A 68 -19.27 6.00 -10.06
C ALA A 68 -19.79 6.17 -11.50
N SER A 69 -20.32 5.12 -12.13
CA SER A 69 -20.89 5.25 -13.46
C SER A 69 -22.11 6.18 -13.37
N MET A 70 -22.07 7.24 -14.19
CA MET A 70 -23.13 8.24 -14.29
C MET A 70 -24.51 7.59 -14.48
N GLU A 71 -24.56 6.48 -15.21
CA GLU A 71 -25.77 5.70 -15.46
C GLU A 71 -26.40 5.15 -14.18
N LYS A 72 -25.60 4.62 -13.24
CA LYS A 72 -26.14 4.10 -11.97
C LYS A 72 -26.54 5.23 -11.02
N ILE A 73 -25.81 6.34 -11.04
CA ILE A 73 -26.16 7.56 -10.30
C ILE A 73 -27.49 8.12 -10.84
N GLN A 74 -27.64 8.19 -12.15
CA GLN A 74 -28.86 8.67 -12.81
C GLN A 74 -30.05 7.72 -12.60
N TYR A 75 -29.81 6.41 -12.61
CA TYR A 75 -30.82 5.40 -12.28
C TYR A 75 -31.31 5.53 -10.84
N ILE A 76 -30.39 5.65 -9.87
CA ILE A 76 -30.74 5.81 -8.45
C ILE A 76 -31.45 7.15 -8.24
N ALA A 77 -30.94 8.24 -8.82
CA ALA A 77 -31.54 9.57 -8.72
C ALA A 77 -32.98 9.58 -9.29
N GLY A 78 -33.20 8.99 -10.47
CA GLY A 78 -34.52 8.89 -11.07
C GLY A 78 -35.48 7.96 -10.33
N LYS A 79 -35.02 6.78 -9.91
CA LYS A 79 -35.90 5.74 -9.31
C LYS A 79 -36.18 5.96 -7.82
N SER A 80 -35.20 6.41 -7.04
CA SER A 80 -35.32 6.52 -5.57
C SER A 80 -35.55 7.95 -5.09
N MET A 81 -35.07 8.96 -5.82
CA MET A 81 -35.21 10.35 -5.43
C MET A 81 -36.16 11.15 -6.35
N GLY A 82 -36.69 10.53 -7.41
CA GLY A 82 -37.54 11.21 -8.39
C GLY A 82 -36.85 12.35 -9.14
N LEU A 83 -35.51 12.41 -9.07
CA LEU A 83 -34.71 13.47 -9.64
C LEU A 83 -34.54 13.21 -11.14
N VAL A 84 -35.07 14.13 -11.94
CA VAL A 84 -34.90 14.14 -13.40
C VAL A 84 -33.90 15.23 -13.75
N TYR A 85 -33.07 15.00 -14.78
CA TYR A 85 -32.13 16.02 -15.26
C TYR A 85 -32.92 17.28 -15.64
N PRO A 86 -32.67 18.42 -14.99
CA PRO A 86 -33.48 19.61 -15.21
C PRO A 86 -33.24 20.15 -16.62
N ASP A 87 -34.33 20.42 -17.32
CA ASP A 87 -34.30 21.18 -18.56
C ASP A 87 -33.83 22.61 -18.26
N ARG A 88 -32.83 23.12 -18.99
CA ARG A 88 -32.19 24.43 -18.72
C ARG A 88 -33.21 25.58 -18.67
N LYS A 89 -34.36 25.42 -19.32
CA LYS A 89 -35.47 26.39 -19.34
C LYS A 89 -36.31 26.43 -18.05
N ARG A 90 -36.17 25.45 -17.16
CA ARG A 90 -36.98 25.27 -15.93
C ARG A 90 -36.17 25.39 -14.63
N VAL A 91 -35.02 26.06 -14.68
CA VAL A 91 -34.20 26.35 -13.50
C VAL A 91 -34.44 27.79 -13.08
N PHE A 92 -35.08 27.98 -11.93
CA PHE A 92 -35.32 29.30 -11.35
C PHE A 92 -34.39 29.51 -10.16
N PHE A 93 -33.57 30.57 -10.22
CA PHE A 93 -32.74 30.98 -9.09
C PHE A 93 -33.58 31.87 -8.18
N VAL A 94 -34.08 31.31 -7.08
CA VAL A 94 -34.71 32.10 -6.04
C VAL A 94 -33.59 32.78 -5.26
N LYS A 95 -33.41 34.10 -5.46
CA LYS A 95 -32.65 34.90 -4.49
C LYS A 95 -33.45 34.88 -3.20
N SER A 96 -32.92 34.25 -2.17
CA SER A 96 -33.48 34.40 -0.82
C SER A 96 -33.40 35.87 -0.49
N ASP A 97 -34.56 36.54 -0.53
CA ASP A 97 -34.67 37.86 0.07
C ASP A 97 -34.37 37.63 1.55
N ARG A 98 -33.27 38.23 2.02
CA ARG A 98 -32.91 38.14 3.43
C ARG A 98 -34.08 38.77 4.17
N GLY A 99 -34.75 37.98 5.00
CA GLY A 99 -35.88 38.45 5.81
C GLY A 99 -35.55 39.77 6.52
N PRO A 100 -36.56 40.55 6.93
CA PRO A 100 -36.39 41.93 7.33
C PRO A 100 -35.31 42.05 8.41
N THR A 101 -34.16 42.63 8.04
CA THR A 101 -33.09 42.92 8.98
C THR A 101 -33.61 43.97 9.97
N PRO A 102 -33.38 43.81 11.29
CA PRO A 102 -33.89 44.74 12.28
C PRO A 102 -33.36 46.16 11.99
N TYR A 103 -34.28 47.12 11.94
CA TYR A 103 -33.98 48.52 11.67
C TYR A 103 -33.09 49.05 12.80
N THR A 104 -31.84 49.38 12.48
CA THR A 104 -30.93 50.02 13.43
C THR A 104 -31.36 51.49 13.57
N ALA A 105 -32.00 51.84 14.68
CA ALA A 105 -32.25 53.22 15.07
C ALA A 105 -30.92 53.86 15.53
N GLY A 106 -30.07 54.20 14.57
CA GLY A 106 -28.89 55.03 14.79
C GLY A 106 -29.17 56.44 14.27
N LEU A 107 -29.17 57.41 15.18
CA LEU A 107 -29.25 58.84 14.84
C LEU A 107 -28.05 59.18 13.94
N ARG A 108 -28.31 59.46 12.66
CA ARG A 108 -27.30 59.95 11.73
C ARG A 108 -27.07 61.43 12.04
N GLU A 109 -26.05 61.73 12.83
CA GLU A 109 -25.56 63.11 12.97
C GLU A 109 -25.05 63.63 11.62
N ARG A 110 -25.29 64.93 11.41
CA ARG A 110 -25.14 65.70 10.18
C ARG A 110 -23.74 65.65 9.57
#